data_AF-A0A2N5D4V3-F1
#
_entry.id   AF-A0A2N5D4V3-F1
#
_cell.length_a   1.000
_cell.length_b   1.000
_cell.length_c   1.000
_cell.angle_alpha   90.00
_cell.angle_beta   90.00
_cell.angle_gamma   90.00
#
_symmetry.space_group_name_H-M   'P 1'
#
loop_
_entity.id
_entity.type
_entity.pdbx_description
1 polymer ?
#
loop_
_entity_poly.entity_id
_entity_poly.type
_entity_poly.pdbx_seq_one_letter_code
_entity_poly.pdbx_strand_id
1 'polypeptide(L)'
;MARLIAPERVDDKPRMEHSQNMADGDHTLKINAALAERLKAVSDGLGKSLDEYAIQLLDAFTGLDPRKHDEAYWDEVQRICDETEREGGIPLEDVERWMKSWGADDELPPPEPRPRIHE
;
A
#
# COMPACT_ATOMS: atom_id res chain seq x y z
N MET A 1 -16.28 27.34 -62.16
CA MET A 1 -15.10 27.55 -61.29
C MET A 1 -15.55 27.34 -59.85
N ALA A 2 -15.44 26.10 -59.35
CA ALA A 2 -15.98 25.68 -58.06
C ALA A 2 -15.22 26.33 -56.89
N ARG A 3 -15.95 26.92 -55.94
CA ARG A 3 -15.38 27.45 -54.69
C ARG A 3 -15.16 26.28 -53.74
N LEU A 4 -13.91 25.98 -53.40
CA LEU A 4 -13.56 25.10 -52.28
C LEU A 4 -14.09 25.72 -50.99
N ILE A 5 -14.94 24.99 -50.27
CA ILE A 5 -15.26 25.28 -48.87
C ILE A 5 -14.11 24.71 -48.05
N ALA A 6 -13.41 25.55 -47.29
CA ALA A 6 -12.36 25.11 -46.38
C ALA A 6 -12.97 24.22 -45.28
N PRO A 7 -12.29 23.15 -44.83
CA PRO A 7 -12.80 22.35 -43.72
C PRO A 7 -12.85 23.20 -42.46
N GLU A 8 -14.06 23.34 -41.91
CA GLU A 8 -14.31 23.91 -40.60
C GLU A 8 -13.56 23.08 -39.54
N ARG A 9 -12.80 23.73 -38.66
CA ARG A 9 -12.16 23.03 -37.53
C ARG A 9 -13.28 22.55 -36.61
N VAL A 10 -13.55 21.24 -36.64
CA VAL A 10 -14.62 20.61 -35.85
C VAL A 10 -14.30 20.53 -34.34
N ASP A 11 -13.12 20.98 -33.89
CA ASP A 11 -12.80 20.96 -32.47
C ASP A 11 -12.01 22.20 -32.03
N ASP A 12 -12.76 23.23 -31.61
CA ASP A 12 -12.28 24.43 -30.94
C ASP A 12 -12.35 24.30 -29.40
N LYS A 13 -12.51 23.08 -28.87
CA LYS A 13 -12.53 22.88 -27.41
C LYS A 13 -11.09 22.94 -26.87
N PRO A 14 -10.85 23.69 -25.77
CA PRO A 14 -9.57 23.63 -25.09
C PRO A 14 -9.31 22.18 -24.66
N ARG A 15 -8.09 21.71 -24.88
CA ARG A 15 -7.65 20.37 -24.47
C ARG A 15 -7.80 20.27 -22.95
N MET A 16 -8.76 19.48 -22.47
CA MET A 16 -8.92 19.24 -21.04
C MET A 16 -7.66 18.56 -20.52
N GLU A 17 -6.92 19.23 -19.66
CA GLU A 17 -5.82 18.62 -18.92
C GLU A 17 -6.41 17.64 -17.91
N HIS A 18 -6.36 16.34 -18.23
CA HIS A 18 -6.95 15.26 -17.43
C HIS A 18 -6.31 15.09 -16.04
N SER A 19 -5.15 15.69 -15.78
CA SER A 19 -4.39 15.53 -14.54
C SER A 19 -5.02 16.24 -13.34
N GLN A 20 -5.84 17.28 -13.55
CA GLN A 20 -6.37 18.09 -12.45
C GLN A 20 -7.69 17.55 -11.84
N ASN A 21 -8.41 16.67 -12.54
CA ASN A 21 -9.72 16.19 -12.07
C ASN A 21 -9.66 14.97 -11.13
N MET A 22 -8.48 14.39 -10.91
CA MET A 22 -8.33 13.15 -10.11
C MET A 22 -7.83 13.42 -8.68
N ALA A 23 -7.43 14.65 -8.34
CA ALA A 23 -6.77 14.94 -7.06
C ALA A 23 -7.75 15.31 -5.92
N ASP A 24 -8.96 15.79 -6.22
CA ASP A 24 -9.89 16.39 -5.24
C ASP A 24 -11.32 15.78 -5.27
N GLY A 25 -11.48 14.57 -5.82
CA GLY A 25 -12.80 13.94 -5.96
C GLY A 25 -13.11 12.91 -4.88
N ASP A 26 -14.27 13.03 -4.21
CA ASP A 26 -14.84 11.96 -3.41
C ASP A 26 -15.09 10.71 -4.28
N HIS A 27 -14.49 9.57 -3.91
CA HIS A 27 -14.68 8.30 -4.62
C HIS A 27 -15.77 7.47 -3.94
N THR A 28 -16.88 7.21 -4.63
CA THR A 28 -17.93 6.30 -4.13
C THR A 28 -17.75 4.89 -4.70
N LEU A 29 -17.46 3.92 -3.83
CA LEU A 29 -17.36 2.50 -4.19
C LEU A 29 -18.60 1.74 -3.72
N LYS A 30 -19.29 1.06 -4.65
CA LYS A 30 -20.39 0.15 -4.31
C LYS A 30 -19.85 -1.24 -4.02
N ILE A 31 -19.99 -1.68 -2.79
CA ILE A 31 -19.63 -3.02 -2.33
C ILE A 31 -20.86 -3.74 -1.77
N ASN A 32 -20.82 -5.07 -1.71
CA ASN A 32 -21.90 -5.83 -1.08
C ASN A 32 -21.88 -5.65 0.44
N ALA A 33 -23.03 -5.86 1.08
CA ALA A 33 -23.22 -5.64 2.52
C ALA A 33 -22.25 -6.48 3.37
N ALA A 34 -22.00 -7.74 3.00
CA ALA A 34 -21.09 -8.61 3.74
C ALA A 34 -19.63 -8.13 3.70
N LEU A 35 -19.19 -7.48 2.63
CA LEU A 35 -17.88 -6.85 2.55
C LEU A 35 -17.85 -5.54 3.35
N ALA A 36 -18.92 -4.74 3.30
CA ALA A 36 -19.02 -3.50 4.07
C ALA A 36 -18.91 -3.74 5.59
N GLU A 37 -19.65 -4.73 6.10
CA GLU A 37 -19.60 -5.09 7.54
C GLU A 37 -18.20 -5.56 7.97
N ARG A 38 -17.54 -6.38 7.14
CA ARG A 38 -16.18 -6.84 7.43
C ARG A 38 -15.17 -5.69 7.42
N LEU A 39 -15.24 -4.80 6.43
CA LEU A 39 -14.34 -3.65 6.36
C LEU A 39 -14.53 -2.74 7.57
N LYS A 40 -15.78 -2.48 7.97
CA LYS A 40 -16.10 -1.69 9.16
C LYS A 40 -15.55 -2.31 10.44
N ALA A 41 -15.78 -3.61 10.64
CA ALA A 41 -15.29 -4.29 11.83
C ALA A 41 -13.76 -4.21 11.96
N VAL A 42 -13.05 -4.32 10.84
CA VAL A 42 -11.58 -4.22 10.82
C VAL A 42 -11.12 -2.77 11.02
N SER A 43 -11.74 -1.79 10.35
CA SER A 43 -11.37 -0.38 10.53
C SER A 43 -11.58 0.08 11.97
N ASP A 44 -12.70 -0.31 12.58
CA ASP A 44 -13.02 0.00 13.97
C ASP A 44 -12.00 -0.63 14.93
N GLY A 45 -11.61 -1.89 14.69
CA GLY A 45 -10.58 -2.57 15.47
C GLY A 45 -9.19 -1.93 15.37
N LEU A 46 -8.91 -1.24 14.26
CA LEU A 46 -7.67 -0.50 14.03
C LEU A 46 -7.76 0.98 14.49
N GLY A 47 -8.91 1.43 14.97
CA GLY A 47 -9.15 2.83 15.35
C GLY A 47 -9.13 3.80 14.16
N LYS A 48 -9.40 3.30 12.94
CA LYS A 48 -9.40 4.08 11.70
C LYS A 48 -10.81 4.33 11.19
N SER A 49 -10.99 5.44 10.49
CA SER A 49 -12.22 5.61 9.71
C SER A 49 -12.28 4.61 8.56
N LEU A 50 -13.50 4.24 8.15
CA LEU A 50 -13.69 3.32 7.03
C LEU A 50 -13.06 3.85 5.73
N ASP A 51 -13.16 5.15 5.49
CA ASP A 51 -12.60 5.80 4.30
C ASP A 51 -11.06 5.79 4.32
N GLU A 52 -10.45 6.12 5.46
CA GLU A 52 -9.00 6.03 5.64
C GLU A 52 -8.49 4.61 5.41
N TYR A 53 -9.19 3.62 5.97
CA TYR A 53 -8.83 2.22 5.79
C TYR A 53 -9.01 1.75 4.33
N ALA A 54 -10.07 2.18 3.66
CA ALA A 54 -10.30 1.88 2.25
C ALA A 54 -9.23 2.49 1.33
N ILE A 55 -8.85 3.75 1.57
CA ILE A 55 -7.76 4.43 0.83
C ILE A 55 -6.44 3.69 1.04
N GLN A 56 -6.12 3.31 2.28
CA GLN A 56 -4.91 2.55 2.58
C GLN A 56 -4.86 1.21 1.83
N LEU A 57 -5.99 0.49 1.75
CA LEU A 57 -6.08 -0.75 1.00
C LEU A 57 -5.90 -0.52 -0.51
N LEU A 58 -6.52 0.53 -1.05
CA LEU A 58 -6.34 0.89 -2.46
C LEU A 58 -4.89 1.22 -2.79
N ASP A 59 -4.21 1.98 -1.94
CA ASP A 59 -2.78 2.30 -2.09
C ASP A 59 -1.91 1.03 -2.02
N ALA A 60 -2.17 0.15 -1.04
CA ALA A 60 -1.45 -1.10 -0.89
C ALA A 60 -1.57 -2.03 -2.11
N PHE A 61 -2.77 -2.12 -2.71
CA PHE A 61 -3.07 -3.00 -3.85
C PHE A 61 -2.70 -2.42 -5.21
N THR A 62 -2.80 -1.11 -5.39
CA THR A 62 -2.47 -0.46 -6.67
C THR A 62 -0.95 -0.30 -6.85
N GLY A 63 -0.18 -0.38 -5.76
CA GLY A 63 1.26 -0.18 -5.81
C GLY A 63 1.65 1.25 -6.13
N LEU A 64 0.71 2.21 -5.97
CA LEU A 64 0.94 3.63 -6.23
C LEU A 64 1.92 4.27 -5.24
N ASP A 65 2.35 3.55 -4.19
CA ASP A 65 3.54 3.92 -3.44
C ASP A 65 4.71 4.08 -4.42
N PRO A 66 5.20 5.32 -4.65
CA PRO A 66 6.25 5.57 -5.63
C PRO A 66 7.52 4.76 -5.37
N ARG A 67 7.75 4.33 -4.12
CA ARG A 67 8.86 3.46 -3.74
C ARG A 67 8.77 2.08 -4.37
N LYS A 68 7.56 1.52 -4.56
CA LYS A 68 7.38 0.21 -5.21
C LYS A 68 7.64 0.24 -6.72
N HIS A 69 7.83 1.42 -7.30
CA HIS A 69 8.27 1.60 -8.68
C HIS A 69 9.79 1.85 -8.78
N ASP A 70 10.49 1.97 -7.65
CA ASP A 70 11.93 2.14 -7.58
C ASP A 70 12.63 0.77 -7.61
N GLU A 71 13.55 0.58 -8.55
CA GLU A 71 14.36 -0.64 -8.65
C GLU A 71 15.23 -0.81 -7.40
N ALA A 72 15.71 0.29 -6.80
CA ALA A 72 16.50 0.25 -5.57
C ALA A 72 15.72 -0.29 -4.36
N TYR A 73 14.41 -0.03 -4.31
CA TYR A 73 13.53 -0.59 -3.28
C TYR A 73 13.43 -2.11 -3.38
N TRP A 74 13.25 -2.63 -4.61
CA TRP A 74 13.17 -4.08 -4.82
C TRP A 74 14.51 -4.78 -4.62
N ASP A 75 15.63 -4.15 -4.99
CA ASP A 75 16.97 -4.65 -4.69
C ASP A 75 17.21 -4.75 -3.18
N GLU A 76 16.76 -3.76 -2.41
CA GLU A 76 16.86 -3.80 -0.95
C GLU A 76 15.99 -4.92 -0.34
N VAL A 77 14.75 -5.07 -0.81
CA VAL A 77 13.87 -6.16 -0.37
C VAL A 77 14.49 -7.52 -0.69
N GLN A 78 15.01 -7.71 -1.90
CA GLN A 78 15.68 -8.95 -2.30
C GLN A 78 16.90 -9.23 -1.43
N ARG A 79 17.73 -8.21 -1.15
CA ARG A 79 18.89 -8.35 -0.27
C ARG A 79 18.49 -8.82 1.13
N ILE A 80 17.44 -8.24 1.71
CA ILE A 80 16.95 -8.63 3.05
C ILE A 80 16.44 -10.07 3.04
N CYS A 81 15.73 -10.47 1.98
CA CYS A 81 15.29 -11.85 1.82
C CYS A 81 16.50 -12.80 1.74
N ASP A 82 17.46 -12.54 0.86
CA ASP A 82 18.66 -13.38 0.69
C ASP A 82 19.51 -13.48 1.97
N GLU A 83 19.61 -12.37 2.72
CA GLU A 83 20.27 -12.32 4.03
C GLU A 83 19.54 -13.20 5.05
N THR A 84 18.20 -13.08 5.12
CA THR A 84 17.36 -13.91 6.00
C THR A 84 17.43 -15.39 5.64
N GLU A 85 17.51 -15.72 4.34
CA GLU A 85 17.65 -17.11 3.92
C GLU A 85 18.99 -17.71 4.33
N ARG A 86 20.06 -16.91 4.30
CA ARG A 86 21.43 -17.33 4.61
C ARG A 86 21.72 -17.39 6.10
N GLU A 87 21.31 -16.36 6.83
CA GLU A 87 21.71 -16.11 8.23
C GLU A 87 20.60 -16.49 9.20
N GLY A 88 19.41 -16.81 8.68
CA GLY A 88 18.21 -17.04 9.48
C GLY A 88 17.52 -15.73 9.85
N GLY A 89 16.52 -15.84 10.72
CA GLY A 89 15.68 -14.70 11.08
C GLY A 89 15.29 -14.75 12.54
N ILE A 90 14.69 -13.65 13.01
CA ILE A 90 14.12 -13.60 14.35
C ILE A 90 12.76 -14.28 14.31
N PRO A 91 12.51 -15.36 15.06
CA PRO A 91 11.21 -16.01 15.02
C PRO A 91 10.13 -15.16 15.67
N LEU A 92 8.92 -15.25 15.12
CA LEU A 92 7.82 -14.37 15.48
C LEU A 92 7.48 -14.45 16.97
N GLU A 93 7.52 -15.63 17.57
CA GLU A 93 7.24 -15.84 18.99
C GLU A 93 8.21 -15.09 19.92
N ASP A 94 9.45 -14.86 19.48
CA ASP A 94 10.45 -14.13 20.26
C ASP A 94 10.22 -12.62 20.15
N VAL A 95 9.84 -12.13 18.96
CA VAL A 95 9.40 -10.73 18.76
C VAL A 95 8.17 -10.44 19.61
N GLU A 96 7.16 -11.31 19.58
CA GLU A 96 5.93 -11.13 20.35
C GLU A 96 6.21 -11.09 21.86
N ARG A 97 7.10 -11.95 22.35
CA ARG A 97 7.50 -11.99 23.76
C ARG A 97 8.22 -10.72 24.17
N TRP A 98 9.14 -10.24 23.34
CA TRP A 98 9.83 -8.98 23.54
C TRP A 98 8.87 -7.80 23.58
N MET A 99 7.98 -7.66 22.59
CA MET A 99 6.99 -6.59 22.55
C MET A 99 6.05 -6.59 23.75
N LYS A 100 5.65 -7.77 24.24
CA LYS A 100 4.81 -7.90 25.45
C LYS A 100 5.52 -7.47 26.73
N SER A 101 6.86 -7.49 26.74
CA SER A 101 7.67 -7.09 27.91
C SER A 101 7.92 -5.58 27.99
N TRP A 102 7.60 -4.81 26.94
CA TRP A 102 7.85 -3.38 26.91
C TRP A 102 7.15 -2.64 28.06
N GLY A 103 7.92 -1.84 28.80
CA GLY A 103 7.44 -1.08 29.94
C GLY A 103 7.22 -1.88 31.23
N ALA A 104 7.62 -3.16 31.25
CA ALA A 104 7.71 -3.95 32.48
C ALA A 104 9.07 -3.76 33.17
N ASP A 105 9.13 -3.97 34.49
CA ASP A 105 10.39 -3.92 35.24
C ASP A 105 11.41 -4.99 34.78
N ASP A 106 10.93 -6.05 34.11
CA ASP A 106 11.69 -7.15 33.53
C ASP A 106 11.68 -7.14 31.99
N GLU A 107 11.62 -5.95 31.38
CA GLU A 107 11.67 -5.79 29.92
C GLU A 107 12.82 -6.60 29.29
N LEU A 108 12.47 -7.45 28.32
CA LEU A 108 13.41 -8.32 27.64
C LEU A 108 14.25 -7.50 26.64
N PRO A 109 15.51 -7.88 26.41
CA PRO A 109 16.29 -7.27 25.33
C PRO A 109 15.70 -7.65 23.96
N PRO A 110 15.99 -6.86 22.91
CA PRO A 110 15.64 -7.22 21.54
C PRO A 110 16.15 -8.63 21.20
N PRO A 111 15.32 -9.48 20.58
CA PRO A 111 15.70 -10.85 20.25
C PRO A 111 16.71 -10.89 19.11
N GLU A 112 17.64 -11.84 19.19
CA GLU A 112 18.68 -12.05 18.16
C GLU A 112 18.19 -13.03 17.07
N PRO A 113 18.69 -12.90 15.82
CA PRO A 113 18.39 -13.85 14.75
C PRO A 113 18.79 -15.28 15.11
N ARG A 114 17.92 -16.25 14.78
CA ARG A 114 18.25 -17.68 14.89
C ARG A 114 18.65 -18.23 13.52
N PRO A 115 19.79 -18.93 13.39
CA PRO A 115 20.23 -19.49 12.12
C PRO A 115 19.19 -20.48 11.57
N ARG A 116 18.99 -20.44 10.25
CA ARG A 116 18.07 -21.35 9.55
C ARG A 116 18.69 -22.75 9.58
N ILE A 117 18.01 -23.71 10.21
CA ILE A 117 18.42 -25.12 10.17
C ILE A 117 17.96 -25.68 8.82
N HIS A 118 18.90 -25.98 7.92
CA HIS A 118 18.61 -26.74 6.71
C HIS A 118 18.55 -28.22 7.08
N GLU A 119 17.36 -28.82 7.02
CA GLU A 119 17.18 -30.29 7.06
C GLU A 119 17.47 -30.93 5.70
#